data_AF-A0A133VIT9-F1
#
_entry.id   AF-A0A133VIT9-F1
#
_cell.length_a   1.000
_cell.length_b   1.000
_cell.length_c   1.000
_cell.angle_alpha   90.00
_cell.angle_beta   90.00
_cell.angle_gamma   90.00
#
_symmetry.space_group_name_H-M   'P 1'
#
loop_
_entity.id
_entity.type
_entity.pdbx_description
1 polymer ?
#
loop_
_entity_poly.entity_id
_entity_poly.type
_entity_poly.pdbx_seq_one_letter_code
_entity_poly.pdbx_strand_id
1 'polypeptide(L)'
;MGRENFRYFLRIGAQITFLAVFASLIWSGLTQFWLVIFGAGVIGSVVFDRFYCGWVCPMGTLARPIGWIYEKFGIERLQTPELLRKGRWRWIGLVALALTMVYLRIAGNQLPVFLIVALIGVGFFLVWEEETFHKYICPYGVILSVTSRPSKFGMSVDKSKCTGCGACQEGCPNNAIATLDSDAREIESEGCLTCFRCEDACSVGAIEYRNTGDIE
;
A
#
# COMPACT_ATOMS: atom_id res chain seq x y z
N MET A 1 -15.32 6.49 23.34
CA MET A 1 -14.37 5.92 22.36
C MET A 1 -13.49 7.05 21.84
N GLY A 2 -12.17 6.97 21.99
CA GLY A 2 -11.25 7.96 21.43
C GLY A 2 -11.32 8.00 19.89
N ARG A 3 -11.00 9.16 19.30
CA ARG A 3 -11.01 9.40 17.84
C ARG A 3 -10.12 8.41 17.07
N GLU A 4 -9.00 7.99 17.67
CA GLU A 4 -8.06 7.00 17.10
C GLU A 4 -8.67 5.60 16.98
N ASN A 5 -9.29 5.11 18.06
CA ASN A 5 -9.96 3.80 18.06
C ASN A 5 -11.06 3.73 16.99
N PHE A 6 -11.83 4.79 16.80
CA PHE A 6 -12.88 4.83 15.77
C PHE A 6 -12.31 4.69 14.36
N ARG A 7 -11.24 5.43 14.03
CA ARG A 7 -10.58 5.36 12.72
C ARG A 7 -9.97 3.98 12.47
N TYR A 8 -9.36 3.39 13.49
CA TYR A 8 -8.83 2.03 13.43
C TYR A 8 -9.92 1.03 13.08
N PHE A 9 -11.05 1.03 13.79
CA PHE A 9 -12.17 0.11 13.51
C PHE A 9 -12.77 0.34 12.12
N LEU A 10 -12.90 1.60 11.68
CA LEU A 10 -13.39 1.93 10.35
C LEU A 10 -12.48 1.36 9.25
N ARG A 11 -11.16 1.51 9.42
CA ARG A 11 -10.14 0.99 8.49
C ARG A 11 -10.20 -0.53 8.40
N ILE A 12 -10.22 -1.23 9.55
CA ILE A 12 -10.29 -2.69 9.59
C ILE A 12 -11.62 -3.18 8.99
N GLY A 13 -12.74 -2.52 9.30
CA GLY A 13 -14.03 -2.81 8.70
C GLY A 13 -13.99 -2.71 7.17
N ALA A 14 -13.48 -1.60 6.64
CA ALA A 14 -13.32 -1.40 5.20
C ALA A 14 -12.44 -2.48 4.55
N GLN A 15 -11.29 -2.80 5.15
CA GLN A 15 -10.37 -3.82 4.66
C GLN A 15 -11.02 -5.20 4.56
N ILE A 16 -11.76 -5.61 5.59
CA ILE A 16 -12.46 -6.91 5.62
C ILE A 16 -13.59 -6.92 4.58
N THR A 17 -14.38 -5.84 4.49
CA THR A 17 -15.45 -5.72 3.50
C THR A 17 -14.91 -5.83 2.08
N PHE A 18 -13.87 -5.08 1.73
CA PHE A 18 -13.30 -5.11 0.39
C PHE A 18 -12.60 -6.43 0.06
N LEU A 19 -11.96 -7.07 1.04
CA LEU A 19 -11.42 -8.43 0.86
C LEU A 19 -12.54 -9.44 0.59
N ALA A 20 -13.67 -9.36 1.30
CA ALA A 20 -14.82 -10.22 1.08
C ALA A 20 -15.46 -9.99 -0.31
N VAL A 21 -15.58 -8.73 -0.74
CA VAL A 21 -16.03 -8.38 -2.10
C VAL A 21 -15.07 -8.96 -3.14
N PHE A 22 -13.76 -8.82 -2.95
CA PHE A 22 -12.76 -9.36 -3.87
C PHE A 22 -12.87 -10.90 -3.97
N ALA A 23 -12.97 -11.59 -2.85
CA ALA A 23 -13.14 -13.05 -2.80
C ALA A 23 -14.45 -13.51 -3.49
N SER A 24 -15.55 -12.79 -3.28
CA SER A 24 -16.84 -13.06 -3.93
C SER A 24 -16.77 -12.89 -5.45
N LEU A 25 -16.09 -11.85 -5.94
CA LEU A 25 -15.87 -11.64 -7.37
C LEU A 25 -14.97 -12.71 -7.99
N ILE A 26 -13.97 -13.22 -7.26
CA ILE A 26 -13.16 -14.37 -7.69
C ILE A 26 -14.05 -15.60 -7.83
N TRP A 27 -14.85 -15.93 -6.82
CA TRP A 27 -15.73 -17.09 -6.83
C TRP A 27 -16.74 -17.04 -7.97
N SER A 28 -17.25 -15.85 -8.28
CA SER A 28 -18.25 -15.64 -9.33
C SER A 28 -17.65 -15.56 -10.73
N GLY A 29 -16.32 -15.58 -10.89
CA GLY A 29 -15.66 -15.36 -12.18
C GLY A 29 -15.75 -13.92 -12.69
N LEU A 30 -16.25 -12.99 -11.88
CA LEU A 30 -16.55 -11.61 -12.23
C LEU A 30 -15.46 -10.62 -11.79
N THR A 31 -14.22 -11.12 -11.64
CA THR A 31 -13.07 -10.34 -11.16
C THR A 31 -12.78 -9.07 -11.95
N GLN A 32 -13.23 -8.99 -13.21
CA GLN A 32 -13.10 -7.78 -14.03
C GLN A 32 -13.77 -6.56 -13.41
N PHE A 33 -14.86 -6.72 -12.64
CA PHE A 33 -15.50 -5.58 -11.95
C PHE A 33 -14.62 -4.99 -10.85
N TRP A 34 -13.61 -5.71 -10.36
CA TRP A 34 -12.64 -5.14 -9.42
C TRP A 34 -11.88 -3.96 -10.03
N LEU A 35 -11.72 -3.92 -11.36
CA LEU A 35 -11.12 -2.77 -12.06
C LEU A 35 -11.93 -1.49 -11.90
N VAL A 36 -13.25 -1.56 -11.70
CA VAL A 36 -14.08 -0.38 -11.44
C VAL A 36 -13.74 0.20 -10.08
N ILE A 37 -13.62 -0.66 -9.05
CA ILE A 37 -13.23 -0.26 -7.70
C ILE A 37 -11.80 0.28 -7.71
N PHE A 38 -10.89 -0.39 -8.42
CA PHE A 38 -9.51 0.08 -8.60
C PHE A 38 -9.47 1.45 -9.31
N GLY A 39 -10.21 1.63 -10.40
CA GLY A 39 -10.28 2.89 -11.14
C GLY A 39 -10.82 4.05 -10.29
N ALA A 40 -11.87 3.81 -9.51
CA ALA A 40 -12.36 4.78 -8.53
C ALA A 40 -11.29 5.13 -7.48
N GLY A 41 -10.53 4.13 -7.01
CA GLY A 41 -9.39 4.31 -6.12
C GLY A 41 -8.28 5.17 -6.73
N VAL A 42 -7.94 4.94 -8.01
CA VAL A 42 -6.93 5.74 -8.75
C VAL A 42 -7.37 7.21 -8.83
N ILE A 43 -8.63 7.47 -9.16
CA ILE A 43 -9.19 8.83 -9.21
C ILE A 43 -9.17 9.47 -7.82
N GLY A 44 -9.65 8.76 -6.81
CA GLY A 44 -9.64 9.25 -5.43
C GLY A 44 -8.23 9.52 -4.91
N SER A 45 -7.21 8.81 -5.41
CA SER A 45 -5.83 8.98 -4.96
C SER A 45 -5.22 10.32 -5.35
N VAL A 46 -5.80 11.01 -6.33
CA VAL A 46 -5.43 12.39 -6.69
C VAL A 46 -5.77 13.37 -5.56
N VAL A 47 -6.72 13.02 -4.69
CA VAL A 47 -7.15 13.88 -3.58
C VAL A 47 -6.70 13.33 -2.23
N PHE A 48 -6.80 12.02 -2.03
CA PHE A 48 -6.66 11.35 -0.73
C PHE A 48 -5.41 10.46 -0.62
N ASP A 49 -4.34 10.80 -1.34
CA ASP A 49 -3.10 10.01 -1.40
C ASP A 49 -3.41 8.54 -1.78
N ARG A 50 -2.53 7.57 -1.54
CA ARG A 50 -2.77 6.17 -1.92
C ARG A 50 -3.69 5.43 -0.93
N PHE A 51 -4.80 6.05 -0.52
CA PHE A 51 -5.79 5.46 0.39
C PHE A 51 -6.27 4.07 -0.07
N TYR A 52 -6.33 3.84 -1.39
CA TYR A 52 -6.67 2.53 -1.95
C TYR A 52 -5.78 1.42 -1.38
N CYS A 53 -4.47 1.65 -1.26
CA CYS A 53 -3.53 0.66 -0.73
C CYS A 53 -3.80 0.34 0.75
N GLY A 54 -4.13 1.36 1.54
CA GLY A 54 -4.36 1.23 2.98
C GLY A 54 -5.74 0.73 3.38
N TRP A 55 -6.78 0.93 2.55
CA TRP A 55 -8.19 0.72 2.93
C TRP A 55 -8.95 -0.27 2.06
N VAL A 56 -8.58 -0.39 0.77
CA VAL A 56 -9.38 -1.10 -0.24
C VAL A 56 -8.64 -2.30 -0.82
N CYS A 57 -7.32 -2.20 -0.96
CA CYS A 57 -6.50 -3.19 -1.63
C CYS A 57 -6.47 -4.53 -0.87
N PRO A 58 -6.86 -5.65 -1.50
CA PRO A 58 -6.85 -6.97 -0.85
C PRO A 58 -5.43 -7.39 -0.45
N MET A 59 -4.43 -7.00 -1.24
CA MET A 59 -3.02 -7.31 -0.96
C MET A 59 -2.52 -6.62 0.30
N GLY A 60 -2.90 -5.35 0.51
CA GLY A 60 -2.57 -4.63 1.75
C GLY A 60 -3.24 -5.27 2.96
N THR A 61 -4.49 -5.72 2.82
CA THR A 61 -5.20 -6.46 3.88
C THR A 61 -4.53 -7.81 4.18
N LEU A 62 -4.07 -8.53 3.15
CA LEU A 62 -3.40 -9.83 3.31
C LEU A 62 -1.98 -9.72 3.90
N ALA A 63 -1.25 -8.66 3.59
CA ALA A 63 0.11 -8.44 4.10
C ALA A 63 0.16 -8.26 5.62
N ARG A 64 -0.83 -7.55 6.20
CA ARG A 64 -0.91 -7.24 7.65
C ARG A 64 -0.88 -8.46 8.58
N PRO A 65 -1.78 -9.47 8.43
CA PRO A 65 -1.75 -10.65 9.29
C PRO A 65 -0.48 -11.47 9.09
N ILE A 66 0.06 -11.51 7.86
CA ILE A 66 1.35 -12.18 7.60
C ILE A 66 2.44 -11.47 8.41
N GLY A 67 2.57 -10.15 8.32
CA GLY A 67 3.54 -9.38 9.10
C GLY A 67 3.41 -9.61 10.61
N TRP A 68 2.17 -9.56 11.13
CA TRP A 68 1.90 -9.84 12.55
C TRP A 68 2.30 -11.25 12.98
N ILE A 69 2.11 -12.27 12.13
CA ILE A 69 2.55 -13.64 12.42
C ILE A 69 4.08 -13.68 12.54
N TYR A 70 4.82 -13.10 11.60
CA TYR A 70 6.28 -13.10 11.64
C TYR A 70 6.83 -12.36 12.88
N GLU A 71 6.28 -11.18 13.19
CA GLU A 71 6.62 -10.42 14.38
C GLU A 71 6.32 -11.21 15.67
N LYS A 72 5.17 -11.89 15.74
CA LYS A 72 4.76 -12.70 16.90
C LYS A 72 5.65 -13.92 17.14
N PHE A 73 6.11 -14.58 16.08
CA PHE A 73 6.98 -15.75 16.17
C PHE A 73 8.47 -15.41 16.12
N GLY A 74 8.83 -14.12 16.00
CA GLY A 74 10.23 -13.68 15.93
C GLY A 74 10.96 -14.21 14.69
N ILE A 75 10.25 -14.42 13.58
CA ILE A 75 10.83 -14.94 12.34
C ILE A 75 11.27 -13.75 11.49
N GLU A 76 12.56 -13.70 11.15
CA GLU A 76 13.09 -12.69 10.23
C GLU A 76 12.76 -13.06 8.77
N ARG A 77 12.33 -12.05 7.99
CA ARG A 77 12.05 -12.20 6.55
C ARG A 77 13.30 -11.90 5.73
N LEU A 78 13.39 -12.46 4.53
CA LEU A 78 14.49 -12.14 3.63
C LEU A 78 14.41 -10.68 3.18
N GLN A 79 15.56 -10.00 3.23
CA GLN A 79 15.69 -8.66 2.70
C GLN A 79 15.55 -8.64 1.17
N THR A 80 15.17 -7.48 0.64
CA THR A 80 14.97 -7.28 -0.80
C THR A 80 16.30 -7.50 -1.55
N PRO A 81 16.41 -8.47 -2.49
CA PRO A 81 17.64 -8.67 -3.25
C PRO A 81 17.88 -7.50 -4.23
N GLU A 82 19.15 -7.18 -4.49
CA GLU A 82 19.54 -6.06 -5.37
C GLU A 82 18.92 -6.13 -6.78
N LEU A 83 18.71 -7.35 -7.28
CA LEU A 83 18.04 -7.58 -8.56
C LEU A 83 16.64 -6.96 -8.56
N LEU A 84 15.86 -7.19 -7.51
CA LEU A 84 14.47 -6.72 -7.38
C LEU A 84 14.40 -5.25 -7.00
N ARG A 85 15.43 -4.70 -6.32
CA ARG A 85 15.51 -3.27 -5.98
C ARG A 85 15.54 -2.35 -7.21
N LYS A 86 15.81 -2.90 -8.40
CA LYS A 86 15.72 -2.16 -9.66
C LYS A 86 14.26 -1.82 -9.95
N GLY A 87 13.91 -0.53 -9.91
CA GLY A 87 12.54 -0.04 -10.15
C GLY A 87 11.90 -0.38 -11.51
N ARG A 88 12.58 -1.12 -12.39
CA ARG A 88 12.04 -1.64 -13.67
C ARG A 88 10.99 -2.72 -13.48
N TRP A 89 11.04 -3.52 -12.40
CA TRP A 89 10.18 -4.70 -12.27
C TRP A 89 8.70 -4.37 -12.14
N ARG A 90 8.34 -3.34 -11.36
CA ARG A 90 6.95 -2.84 -11.30
C ARG A 90 6.42 -2.35 -12.66
N TRP A 91 7.27 -1.75 -13.50
CA TRP A 91 6.90 -1.34 -14.87
C TRP A 91 6.73 -2.54 -15.80
N ILE A 92 7.67 -3.50 -15.75
CA ILE A 92 7.56 -4.75 -16.49
C ILE A 92 6.28 -5.49 -16.10
N GLY A 93 5.99 -5.57 -14.80
CA GLY A 93 4.77 -6.18 -14.27
C GLY A 93 3.51 -5.47 -14.76
N LEU A 94 3.50 -4.13 -14.79
CA LEU A 94 2.36 -3.37 -15.31
C LEU A 94 2.13 -3.62 -16.80
N VAL A 95 3.19 -3.57 -17.62
CA VAL A 95 3.10 -3.83 -19.06
C VAL A 95 2.67 -5.28 -19.32
N ALA A 96 3.26 -6.25 -18.62
CA ALA A 96 2.89 -7.65 -18.73
C ALA A 96 1.42 -7.87 -18.35
N LEU A 97 0.93 -7.23 -17.28
CA LEU A 97 -0.46 -7.27 -16.86
C LEU A 97 -1.38 -6.70 -17.95
N ALA A 98 -1.05 -5.52 -18.50
CA ALA A 98 -1.83 -4.89 -19.55
C ALA A 98 -1.89 -5.73 -20.83
N LEU A 99 -0.74 -6.24 -21.31
CA LEU A 99 -0.65 -7.13 -22.48
C LEU A 99 -1.44 -8.43 -22.26
N THR A 100 -1.35 -9.02 -21.06
CA THR A 100 -2.13 -10.22 -20.71
C THR A 100 -3.62 -9.93 -20.79
N MET A 101 -4.08 -8.81 -20.21
CA MET A 101 -5.51 -8.44 -20.24
C MET A 101 -6.02 -8.20 -21.67
N VAL A 102 -5.23 -7.54 -22.53
CA VAL A 102 -5.55 -7.34 -23.95
C VAL A 102 -5.63 -8.68 -24.68
N TYR A 103 -4.65 -9.56 -24.48
CA TYR A 103 -4.65 -10.89 -25.08
C TYR A 103 -5.87 -11.70 -24.68
N LEU A 104 -6.22 -11.74 -23.39
CA LEU A 104 -7.40 -12.47 -22.91
C LEU A 104 -8.70 -11.93 -23.53
N ARG A 105 -8.79 -10.61 -23.73
CA ARG A 105 -9.94 -9.99 -24.37
C ARG A 105 -10.08 -10.40 -25.84
N ILE A 106 -8.97 -10.47 -26.58
CA ILE A 106 -8.96 -10.86 -28.01
C ILE A 106 -9.17 -12.36 -28.17
N ALA A 107 -8.49 -13.18 -27.37
CA ALA A 107 -8.55 -14.63 -27.45
C ALA A 107 -9.85 -15.23 -26.89
N GLY A 108 -10.68 -14.44 -26.21
CA GLY A 108 -11.91 -14.92 -25.57
C GLY A 108 -11.69 -15.82 -24.34
N ASN A 109 -10.46 -15.84 -23.80
CA ASN A 109 -10.08 -16.69 -22.68
C ASN A 109 -10.37 -15.99 -21.33
N GLN A 110 -10.84 -16.76 -20.34
CA GLN A 110 -11.16 -16.25 -19.00
C GLN A 110 -10.13 -16.65 -17.94
N LEU A 111 -8.86 -16.32 -18.17
CA LEU A 111 -7.82 -16.57 -17.16
C LEU A 111 -8.03 -15.66 -15.93
N PRO A 112 -7.97 -16.20 -14.70
CA PRO A 112 -8.20 -15.43 -13.47
C PRO A 112 -6.95 -14.64 -13.06
N VAL A 113 -6.54 -13.67 -13.89
CA VAL A 113 -5.28 -12.91 -13.74
C VAL A 113 -5.15 -12.29 -12.35
N PHE A 114 -6.23 -11.74 -11.79
CA PHE A 114 -6.21 -11.14 -10.46
C PHE A 114 -5.89 -12.14 -9.35
N LEU A 115 -6.37 -13.38 -9.46
CA LEU A 115 -6.04 -14.44 -8.50
C LEU A 115 -4.55 -14.79 -8.61
N ILE A 116 -4.02 -14.91 -9.83
CA ILE A 116 -2.60 -15.20 -10.05
C ILE A 116 -1.73 -14.08 -9.44
N VAL A 117 -2.05 -12.81 -9.70
CA VAL A 117 -1.33 -11.67 -9.10
C VAL A 117 -1.43 -11.69 -7.58
N ALA A 118 -2.60 -12.05 -7.02
CA ALA A 118 -2.78 -12.15 -5.57
C ALA A 118 -1.92 -13.27 -4.97
N LEU A 119 -1.90 -14.46 -5.58
CA LEU A 119 -1.06 -15.58 -5.15
C LEU A 119 0.43 -15.25 -5.24
N ILE A 120 0.85 -14.58 -6.32
CA ILE A 120 2.23 -14.10 -6.45
C ILE A 120 2.57 -13.17 -5.30
N GLY A 121 1.76 -12.14 -5.04
CA GLY A 121 2.08 -11.19 -3.97
C GLY A 121 2.04 -11.82 -2.57
N VAL A 122 1.13 -12.78 -2.30
CA VAL A 122 1.18 -13.58 -1.06
C VAL A 122 2.49 -14.36 -0.97
N GLY A 123 2.92 -15.00 -2.05
CA GLY A 123 4.23 -15.66 -2.11
C GLY A 123 5.38 -14.71 -1.79
N PHE A 124 5.33 -13.48 -2.31
CA PHE A 124 6.33 -12.45 -1.98
C PHE A 124 6.30 -12.08 -0.48
N PHE A 125 5.14 -11.89 0.12
CA PHE A 125 5.01 -11.53 1.53
C PHE A 125 5.47 -12.63 2.50
N LEU A 126 5.41 -13.89 2.08
CA LEU A 126 5.87 -15.04 2.87
C LEU A 126 7.40 -15.21 2.80
N VAL A 127 8.04 -14.77 1.72
CA VAL A 127 9.48 -14.99 1.53
C VAL A 127 10.29 -13.74 1.87
N TRP A 128 9.82 -12.57 1.45
CA TRP A 128 10.51 -11.28 1.60
C TRP A 128 9.72 -10.28 2.44
N GLU A 129 10.39 -9.21 2.83
CA GLU A 129 9.76 -8.05 3.46
C GLU A 129 8.67 -7.41 2.58
N GLU A 130 7.69 -6.76 3.21
CA GLU A 130 6.56 -6.11 2.54
C GLU A 130 6.98 -5.05 1.52
N GLU A 131 8.15 -4.43 1.73
CA GLU A 131 8.74 -3.45 0.82
C GLU A 131 8.97 -4.07 -0.56
N THR A 132 9.42 -5.33 -0.62
CA THR A 132 9.76 -6.01 -1.89
C THR A 132 8.58 -5.92 -2.84
N PHE A 133 7.39 -6.31 -2.37
CA PHE A 133 6.21 -6.31 -3.22
C PHE A 133 5.67 -4.90 -3.45
N HIS A 134 5.39 -4.13 -2.40
CA HIS A 134 4.68 -2.85 -2.54
C HIS A 134 5.49 -1.78 -3.26
N LYS A 135 6.81 -1.78 -3.12
CA LYS A 135 7.70 -0.77 -3.71
C LYS A 135 8.19 -1.18 -5.10
N TYR A 136 8.61 -2.44 -5.25
CA TYR A 136 9.37 -2.87 -6.42
C TYR A 136 8.63 -3.79 -7.40
N ILE A 137 7.59 -4.52 -6.96
CA ILE A 137 6.93 -5.56 -7.80
C ILE A 137 5.49 -5.21 -8.16
N CYS A 138 4.73 -4.57 -7.25
CA CYS A 138 3.31 -4.35 -7.41
C CYS A 138 3.01 -3.59 -8.71
N PRO A 139 2.30 -4.20 -9.69
CA PRO A 139 2.08 -3.59 -11.00
C PRO A 139 1.17 -2.35 -10.89
N TYR A 140 0.21 -2.37 -9.96
CA TYR A 140 -0.67 -1.24 -9.69
C TYR A 140 0.02 -0.10 -8.97
N GLY A 141 1.16 -0.37 -8.32
CA GLY A 141 1.91 0.61 -7.55
C GLY A 141 2.42 1.76 -8.40
N VAL A 142 2.75 1.49 -9.67
CA VAL A 142 3.17 2.53 -10.63
C VAL A 142 2.07 3.56 -10.83
N ILE A 143 0.86 3.12 -11.18
CA ILE A 143 -0.28 4.01 -11.44
C ILE A 143 -0.59 4.86 -10.20
N LEU A 144 -0.69 4.21 -9.04
CA LEU A 144 -1.04 4.88 -7.79
C LEU A 144 0.07 5.82 -7.29
N SER A 145 1.35 5.49 -7.50
CA SER A 145 2.45 6.40 -7.15
C SER A 145 2.45 7.68 -7.98
N VAL A 146 2.01 7.60 -9.24
CA VAL A 146 1.90 8.78 -10.11
C VAL A 146 0.70 9.63 -9.73
N THR A 147 -0.46 9.01 -9.48
CA THR A 147 -1.67 9.76 -9.17
C THR A 147 -1.70 10.32 -7.75
N SER A 148 -0.92 9.79 -6.80
CA SER A 148 -0.86 10.32 -5.44
C SER A 148 0.12 11.47 -5.24
N ARG A 149 1.10 11.68 -6.14
CA ARG A 149 2.04 12.81 -6.04
C ARG A 149 1.38 14.17 -5.77
N PRO A 150 0.31 14.57 -6.47
CA PRO A 150 -0.36 15.85 -6.23
C PRO A 150 -1.45 15.79 -5.14
N SER A 151 -1.47 14.76 -4.28
CA SER A 151 -2.54 14.57 -3.30
C SER A 151 -2.64 15.74 -2.32
N LYS A 152 -3.86 16.27 -2.17
CA LYS A 152 -4.16 17.34 -1.21
C LYS A 152 -4.20 16.85 0.23
N PHE A 153 -4.63 15.62 0.47
CA PHE A 153 -4.67 15.02 1.80
C PHE A 153 -3.72 13.84 1.85
N GLY A 154 -2.94 13.74 2.93
CA GLY A 154 -1.94 12.71 3.12
C GLY A 154 -1.41 12.65 4.54
N MET A 155 -0.61 11.63 4.85
CA MET A 155 0.12 11.56 6.12
C MET A 155 1.19 12.65 6.14
N SER A 156 1.22 13.47 7.18
CA SER A 156 2.16 14.59 7.31
C SER A 156 2.81 14.58 8.68
N VAL A 157 4.05 15.09 8.77
CA VAL A 157 4.80 15.21 10.01
C VAL A 157 4.82 16.68 10.46
N ASP A 158 4.43 16.93 11.70
CA ASP A 158 4.67 18.18 12.41
C ASP A 158 6.14 18.23 12.85
N LYS A 159 6.95 18.98 12.09
CA LYS A 159 8.41 19.06 12.29
C LYS A 159 8.76 19.67 13.66
N SER A 160 7.88 20.46 14.28
CA SER A 160 8.11 21.07 15.59
C SER A 160 7.98 20.08 16.75
N LYS A 161 7.15 19.03 16.58
CA LYS A 161 6.95 17.95 17.56
C LYS A 161 7.85 16.75 17.31
N CYS A 162 8.40 16.62 16.11
CA CYS A 162 9.22 15.49 15.71
C CYS A 162 10.53 15.45 16.50
N THR A 163 10.84 14.32 17.13
CA THR A 163 12.07 14.12 17.90
C THR A 163 13.18 13.41 17.11
N GLY A 164 12.93 13.06 15.84
CA GLY A 164 13.91 12.35 14.99
C GLY A 164 14.17 10.88 15.36
N CYS A 165 13.33 10.26 16.21
CA CYS A 165 13.60 8.92 16.77
C CYS A 165 13.58 7.75 15.76
N GLY A 166 13.00 7.92 14.58
CA GLY A 166 12.98 6.88 13.53
C GLY A 166 11.93 5.76 13.67
N ALA A 167 11.16 5.69 14.77
CA ALA A 167 10.16 4.62 14.98
C ALA A 167 9.13 4.50 13.83
N CYS A 168 8.74 5.63 13.23
CA CYS A 168 7.84 5.62 12.08
C CYS A 168 8.46 5.02 10.80
N GLN A 169 9.79 5.12 10.63
CA GLN A 169 10.51 4.54 9.49
C GLN A 169 10.54 3.01 9.60
N GLU A 170 10.86 2.48 10.79
CA GLU A 170 10.89 1.03 11.04
C GLU A 170 9.53 0.37 10.78
N GLY A 171 8.44 1.04 11.16
CA GLY A 171 7.08 0.54 10.92
C GLY A 171 6.55 0.74 9.49
N CYS A 172 7.29 1.39 8.59
CA CYS A 172 6.81 1.74 7.25
C CYS A 172 6.99 0.57 6.26
N PRO A 173 5.91 -0.09 5.79
CA PRO A 173 6.04 -1.27 4.92
C PRO A 173 6.53 -0.94 3.50
N ASN A 174 6.64 0.34 3.14
CA ASN A 174 7.06 0.78 1.81
C ASN A 174 8.30 1.70 1.84
N ASN A 175 8.93 1.88 3.01
CA ASN A 175 10.10 2.75 3.18
C ASN A 175 9.95 4.10 2.47
N ALA A 176 8.87 4.82 2.83
CA ALA A 176 8.43 6.07 2.23
C ALA A 176 8.59 7.28 3.16
N ILE A 177 9.51 7.18 4.13
CA ILE A 177 9.75 8.22 5.13
C ILE A 177 11.23 8.58 5.11
N ALA A 178 11.54 9.78 4.64
CA ALA A 178 12.88 10.34 4.56
C ALA A 178 13.30 11.01 5.88
N THR A 179 14.61 11.10 6.09
CA THR A 179 15.22 11.92 7.14
C THR A 179 15.69 13.22 6.52
N LEU A 180 15.30 14.35 7.10
CA LEU A 180 15.75 15.69 6.71
C LEU A 180 17.04 16.07 7.42
N ASP A 181 17.72 17.11 6.92
CA ASP A 181 18.93 17.66 7.55
C ASP A 181 18.69 18.15 8.99
N SER A 182 17.45 18.49 9.33
CA SER A 182 17.05 18.88 10.69
C SER A 182 16.77 17.69 11.62
N ASP A 183 17.12 16.47 11.21
CA ASP A 183 16.72 15.18 11.82
C ASP A 183 15.20 14.93 11.88
N ALA A 184 14.37 15.87 11.44
CA ALA A 184 12.93 15.66 11.31
C ALA A 184 12.64 14.61 10.21
N ARG A 185 11.46 13.99 10.29
CA ARG A 185 10.99 13.03 9.28
C ARG A 185 10.05 13.69 8.28
N GLU A 186 10.08 13.20 7.05
CA GLU A 186 9.20 13.65 5.98
C GLU A 186 8.61 12.43 5.25
N ILE A 187 7.29 12.45 5.01
CA ILE A 187 6.60 11.35 4.35
C ILE A 187 6.46 11.67 2.86
N GLU A 188 6.93 10.78 2.01
CA GLU A 188 6.87 10.92 0.55
C GLU A 188 5.54 10.35 0.03
N SER A 189 4.62 11.20 -0.44
CA SER A 189 3.28 10.79 -0.90
C SER A 189 3.29 9.75 -2.03
N GLU A 190 4.31 9.73 -2.89
CA GLU A 190 4.42 8.72 -3.95
C GLU A 190 4.64 7.30 -3.40
N GLY A 191 5.28 7.19 -2.23
CA GLY A 191 5.56 5.95 -1.53
C GLY A 191 4.60 5.66 -0.37
N CYS A 192 3.86 6.65 0.12
CA CYS A 192 2.94 6.45 1.23
C CYS A 192 1.81 5.47 0.83
N LEU A 193 1.55 4.44 1.64
CA LEU A 193 0.39 3.54 1.43
C LEU A 193 -0.85 3.99 2.21
N THR A 194 -0.78 5.15 2.88
CA THR A 194 -1.83 5.69 3.76
C THR A 194 -2.34 4.63 4.75
N CYS A 195 -1.41 3.86 5.31
CA CYS A 195 -1.70 2.70 6.15
C CYS A 195 -1.79 3.04 7.65
N PHE A 196 -1.41 4.26 8.04
CA PHE A 196 -1.38 4.83 9.39
C PHE A 196 -0.44 4.16 10.42
N ARG A 197 0.39 3.18 10.02
CA ARG A 197 1.38 2.57 10.94
C ARG A 197 2.35 3.58 11.54
N CYS A 198 2.69 4.65 10.80
CA CYS A 198 3.56 5.71 11.29
C CYS A 198 2.89 6.61 12.35
N GLU A 199 1.59 6.88 12.23
CA GLU A 199 0.80 7.56 13.29
C GLU A 199 0.75 6.67 14.54
N ASP A 200 0.40 5.40 14.37
CA ASP A 200 0.32 4.41 15.47
C ASP A 200 1.67 4.25 16.22
N ALA A 201 2.81 4.38 15.53
CA ALA A 201 4.15 4.26 16.10
C ALA A 201 4.69 5.56 16.73
N CYS A 202 4.04 6.72 16.50
CA CYS A 202 4.56 8.01 16.92
C CYS A 202 4.17 8.34 18.37
N SER A 203 5.09 8.14 19.31
CA SER A 203 4.86 8.38 20.75
C SER A 203 4.60 9.86 21.12
N VAL A 204 4.97 10.80 20.24
CA VAL A 204 4.84 12.25 20.47
C VAL A 204 3.69 12.88 19.69
N GLY A 205 2.91 12.09 18.94
CA GLY A 205 1.77 12.60 18.17
C GLY A 205 2.17 13.64 17.10
N ALA A 206 3.35 13.46 16.48
CA ALA A 206 3.85 14.35 15.44
C ALA A 206 3.33 13.99 14.04
N ILE A 207 2.62 12.86 13.86
CA ILE A 207 2.20 12.38 12.55
C ILE A 207 0.68 12.31 12.50
N GLU A 208 0.08 12.99 11.52
CA GLU A 208 -1.37 13.01 11.33
C GLU A 208 -1.74 12.95 9.85
N TYR A 209 -2.92 12.43 9.54
CA TYR A 209 -3.52 12.54 8.22
C TYR A 209 -4.25 13.89 8.09
N ARG A 210 -3.73 14.80 7.25
CA ARG A 210 -4.22 16.16 7.10
C ARG A 210 -4.03 16.69 5.68
N ASN A 211 -4.44 17.93 5.44
CA ASN A 211 -4.12 18.63 4.21
C ASN A 211 -2.60 18.91 4.15
N THR A 212 -1.96 18.50 3.06
CA THR A 212 -0.51 18.62 2.85
C THR A 212 -0.07 20.07 2.60
N GLY A 213 -1.00 20.96 2.27
CA GLY A 213 -0.75 22.40 2.16
C GLY A 213 -0.63 23.14 3.50
N ASP A 214 -1.04 22.52 4.61
CA ASP A 214 -1.02 23.13 5.96
C ASP A 214 0.35 22.95 6.66
N ILE A 215 1.39 22.63 5.90
CA ILE A 215 2.76 22.40 6.36
C ILE A 215 3.55 23.70 6.16
N GLU A 216 3.38 24.65 7.09
CA GLU A 216 4.35 25.74 7.32
C GLU A 216 5.31 25.35 8.45
#